data_AF-A4N4B3-F1
#
_entry.id   AF-A4N4B3-F1
#
_cell.length_a   1.000
_cell.length_b   1.000
_cell.length_c   1.000
_cell.angle_alpha   90.00
_cell.angle_beta   90.00
_cell.angle_gamma   90.00
#
_symmetry.space_group_name_H-M   'P 1'
#
loop_
_entity.id
_entity.type
_entity.pdbx_description
1 polymer ?
#
loop_
_entity_poly.entity_id
_entity_poly.type
_entity_poly.pdbx_seq_one_letter_code
_entity_poly.pdbx_strand_id
1 'polypeptide(L)'
;MEQFIMKKTLLGSLILLAFAGNVQAAANTETSGKVTFFGKVVENTCKVKTENKDMAVVLNNVGKNSLSTKGNTAMPTPFTITLQNCNPTGINANNKATKVGIYFHSWTNSDNTNEYTLKNTKESDTDGAKKVNIQLVEADGTKNINVVGKATTDFYTQNNNGADAPVLNAKHISGSTVLGTANDDFNLHFISQYYATGPATAGKVQTSVDFQIAYE
;
A
#
# COMPACT_ATOMS: atom_id res chain seq x y z
N MET A 1 31.48 -46.64 10.61
CA MET A 1 30.36 -47.29 9.88
C MET A 1 29.24 -47.35 10.88
N GLU A 2 28.08 -46.72 10.74
CA GLU A 2 27.30 -46.43 9.54
C GLU A 2 26.65 -45.03 9.63
N GLN A 3 26.46 -44.41 8.47
CA GLN A 3 25.44 -43.40 8.25
C GLN A 3 24.12 -44.10 7.91
N PHE A 4 22.97 -43.53 8.28
CA PHE A 4 21.86 -43.41 7.34
C PHE A 4 20.94 -42.23 7.68
N ILE A 5 20.52 -41.56 6.61
CA ILE A 5 19.71 -40.36 6.50
C ILE A 5 18.22 -40.67 6.69
N MET A 6 17.43 -39.74 7.25
CA MET A 6 16.15 -39.37 6.60
C MET A 6 15.61 -37.99 7.01
N LYS A 7 15.50 -37.12 6.00
CA LYS A 7 14.67 -35.91 5.97
C LYS A 7 13.20 -36.31 6.12
N LYS A 8 12.43 -35.65 6.99
CA LYS A 8 10.97 -35.58 6.86
C LYS A 8 10.44 -34.16 7.08
N THR A 9 9.67 -33.78 6.08
CA THR A 9 8.97 -32.56 5.73
C THR A 9 7.90 -32.12 6.74
N LEU A 10 7.74 -30.78 6.82
CA LEU A 10 6.49 -30.02 6.93
C LEU A 10 5.31 -30.64 7.70
N LEU A 11 4.94 -30.03 8.83
CA LEU A 11 3.55 -29.83 9.24
C LEU A 11 3.46 -28.45 9.92
N GLY A 12 3.18 -27.42 9.11
CA GLY A 12 2.82 -26.10 9.61
C GLY A 12 1.53 -26.19 10.40
N SER A 13 1.61 -25.89 11.70
CA SER A 13 0.46 -25.98 12.60
C SER A 13 -0.51 -24.83 12.28
N LEU A 14 -1.59 -25.16 11.59
CA LEU A 14 -2.75 -24.29 11.39
C LEU A 14 -3.45 -24.15 12.74
N ILE A 15 -3.32 -23.00 13.41
CA ILE A 15 -4.09 -22.70 14.62
C ILE A 15 -5.54 -22.49 14.18
N LEU A 16 -6.34 -23.56 14.21
CA LEU A 16 -7.80 -23.51 14.18
C LEU A 16 -8.28 -22.92 15.51
N LEU A 17 -8.44 -21.60 15.56
CA LEU A 17 -9.22 -20.93 16.59
C LEU A 17 -10.68 -21.36 16.44
N ALA A 18 -11.10 -22.35 17.23
CA ALA A 18 -12.50 -22.71 17.41
C ALA A 18 -13.23 -21.54 18.10
N PHE A 19 -14.04 -20.80 17.34
CA PHE A 19 -14.92 -19.78 17.90
C PHE A 19 -16.04 -20.46 18.71
N ALA A 20 -16.11 -20.20 20.01
CA ALA A 20 -17.23 -20.58 20.86
C ALA A 20 -18.51 -19.90 20.35
N GLY A 21 -19.54 -20.70 20.08
CA GLY A 21 -20.79 -20.25 19.49
C GLY A 21 -21.68 -19.47 20.46
N ASN A 22 -21.97 -18.21 20.14
CA ASN A 22 -23.12 -17.50 20.69
C ASN A 22 -24.36 -17.96 19.91
N VAL A 23 -25.39 -18.50 20.59
CA VAL A 23 -26.67 -18.85 19.97
C VAL A 23 -27.37 -17.56 19.52
N GLN A 24 -27.24 -17.21 18.25
CA GLN A 24 -28.00 -16.13 17.61
C GLN A 24 -29.16 -16.74 16.82
N ALA A 25 -30.31 -16.06 16.82
CA ALA A 25 -31.48 -16.45 16.06
C ALA A 25 -31.11 -16.75 14.59
N ALA A 26 -31.71 -17.80 14.01
CA ALA A 26 -31.43 -18.20 12.63
C ALA A 26 -31.75 -17.04 11.67
N ALA A 27 -30.72 -16.52 10.99
CA ALA A 27 -30.87 -15.45 10.03
C ALA A 27 -31.59 -15.96 8.76
N ASN A 28 -32.47 -15.13 8.17
CA ASN A 28 -33.16 -15.45 6.92
C ASN A 28 -32.13 -15.56 5.79
N THR A 29 -32.02 -16.72 5.14
CA THR A 29 -31.02 -17.01 4.11
C THR A 29 -31.14 -16.14 2.86
N GLU A 30 -32.32 -15.55 2.61
CA GLU A 30 -32.58 -14.67 1.46
C GLU A 30 -32.17 -13.22 1.71
N THR A 31 -32.07 -12.80 2.97
CA THR A 31 -31.78 -11.41 3.35
C THR A 31 -30.56 -11.27 4.26
N SER A 32 -29.80 -12.35 4.45
CA SER A 32 -28.60 -12.36 5.29
C SER A 32 -27.41 -12.97 4.58
N GLY A 33 -26.23 -12.48 4.94
CA GLY A 33 -24.94 -12.98 4.50
C GLY A 33 -23.89 -12.72 5.58
N LYS A 34 -22.72 -13.35 5.45
CA LYS A 34 -21.61 -13.21 6.40
C LYS A 34 -20.35 -12.74 5.68
N VAL A 35 -19.83 -11.58 6.07
CA VAL A 35 -18.48 -11.15 5.69
C VAL A 35 -17.52 -11.63 6.78
N THR A 36 -16.46 -12.36 6.39
CA THR A 36 -15.41 -12.81 7.31
C THR A 36 -14.11 -12.14 6.93
N PHE A 37 -13.45 -11.51 7.90
CA PHE A 37 -12.20 -10.78 7.70
C PHE A 37 -11.02 -11.62 8.17
N PHE A 38 -9.94 -11.60 7.41
CA PHE A 38 -8.68 -12.26 7.74
C PHE A 38 -7.58 -11.22 7.82
N GLY A 39 -6.74 -11.33 8.84
CA GLY A 39 -5.60 -10.45 9.05
C GLY A 39 -4.62 -11.09 10.02
N LYS A 40 -3.38 -10.60 10.01
CA LYS A 40 -2.33 -11.03 10.92
C LYS A 40 -1.67 -9.81 11.53
N VAL A 41 -1.60 -9.77 12.85
CA VAL A 41 -0.77 -8.80 13.58
C VAL A 41 0.59 -9.44 13.81
N VAL A 42 1.66 -8.73 13.45
CA VAL A 42 3.04 -9.19 13.61
C VAL A 42 3.69 -8.49 14.80
N GLU A 43 4.74 -9.11 15.33
CA GLU A 43 5.51 -8.59 16.47
C GLU A 43 6.48 -7.46 16.07
N ASN A 44 6.73 -7.29 14.77
CA ASN A 44 7.65 -6.28 14.26
C ASN A 44 7.13 -4.88 14.58
N THR A 45 8.04 -4.02 15.02
CA THR A 45 7.75 -2.62 15.28
C THR A 45 8.76 -1.78 14.53
N CYS A 46 8.31 -0.74 13.87
CA CYS A 46 9.11 0.29 13.23
C CYS A 46 8.44 1.64 13.52
N LYS A 47 9.19 2.72 13.50
CA LYS A 47 8.67 4.08 13.67
C LYS A 47 9.01 4.91 12.46
N VAL A 48 8.08 5.72 11.97
CA VAL A 48 8.42 6.77 11.00
C VAL A 48 9.30 7.79 11.71
N LYS A 49 10.41 8.19 11.07
CA LYS A 49 11.28 9.26 11.56
C LYS A 49 10.49 10.56 11.65
N THR A 50 10.73 11.38 12.68
CA THR A 50 9.83 12.50 13.02
C THR A 50 9.71 13.51 11.89
N GLU A 51 10.80 13.83 11.22
CA GLU A 51 10.85 14.72 10.05
C GLU A 51 10.12 14.17 8.82
N ASN A 52 9.81 12.87 8.78
CA ASN A 52 9.09 12.24 7.68
C ASN A 52 7.61 11.97 7.97
N LYS A 53 7.10 12.35 9.15
CA LYS A 53 5.67 12.16 9.48
C LYS A 53 4.77 13.10 8.69
N ASP A 54 5.14 14.37 8.64
CA ASP A 54 4.40 15.42 7.95
C ASP A 54 5.35 16.13 6.98
N MET A 55 5.27 15.76 5.69
CA MET A 55 6.15 16.28 4.66
C MET A 55 5.39 17.03 3.59
N ALA A 56 6.00 18.11 3.10
CA ALA A 56 5.57 18.78 1.88
C ALA A 56 6.58 18.49 0.76
N VAL A 57 6.14 17.77 -0.27
CA VAL A 57 6.93 17.55 -1.48
C VAL A 57 6.55 18.64 -2.50
N VAL A 58 7.48 19.54 -2.78
CA VAL A 58 7.27 20.64 -3.74
C VAL A 58 7.77 20.19 -5.11
N LEU A 59 6.84 20.08 -6.06
CA LEU A 59 7.17 19.79 -7.46
C LEU A 59 7.50 21.10 -8.19
N ASN A 60 8.48 21.03 -9.10
CA ASN A 60 8.79 22.16 -9.96
C ASN A 60 7.67 22.45 -10.96
N ASN A 61 7.57 23.71 -11.39
CA ASN A 61 6.62 24.10 -12.43
C ASN A 61 6.86 23.32 -13.73
N VAL A 62 5.77 22.90 -14.37
CA VAL A 62 5.78 22.22 -15.66
C VAL A 62 4.96 22.99 -16.69
N GLY A 63 5.44 23.06 -17.93
CA GLY A 63 4.66 23.61 -19.03
C GLY A 63 3.53 22.67 -19.44
N LYS A 64 2.33 23.20 -19.69
CA LYS A 64 1.14 22.39 -20.07
C LYS A 64 1.37 21.48 -21.29
N ASN A 65 2.31 21.84 -22.17
CA ASN A 65 2.62 21.06 -23.37
C ASN A 65 3.22 19.67 -23.04
N SER A 66 3.87 19.53 -21.88
CA SER A 66 4.33 18.24 -21.36
C SER A 66 3.17 17.34 -20.91
N LEU A 67 1.98 17.90 -20.68
CA LEU A 67 0.79 17.24 -20.15
C LEU A 67 -0.39 17.33 -21.14
N SER A 68 -0.11 17.25 -22.43
CA SER A 68 -1.08 17.48 -23.51
C SER A 68 -2.00 16.30 -23.79
N THR A 69 -1.62 15.09 -23.38
CA THR A 69 -2.38 13.85 -23.59
C THR A 69 -2.49 13.05 -22.31
N LYS A 70 -3.62 12.35 -22.10
CA LYS A 70 -3.80 11.45 -20.95
C LYS A 70 -2.64 10.44 -20.90
N GLY A 71 -2.08 10.24 -19.72
CA GLY A 71 -0.93 9.35 -19.50
C GLY A 71 0.43 10.05 -19.58
N ASN A 72 0.52 11.27 -20.10
CA ASN A 72 1.78 12.00 -20.04
C ASN A 72 2.15 12.35 -18.60
N THR A 73 3.42 12.20 -18.27
CA THR A 73 3.97 12.53 -16.96
C THR A 73 5.08 13.57 -17.08
N ALA A 74 5.35 14.28 -15.99
CA ALA A 74 6.39 15.30 -15.98
C ALA A 74 6.91 15.62 -14.57
N MET A 75 8.13 16.17 -14.53
CA MET A 75 8.82 16.64 -13.33
C MET A 75 8.87 15.58 -12.21
N PRO A 76 9.53 14.42 -12.43
CA PRO A 76 9.75 13.45 -11.37
C PRO A 76 10.50 14.12 -10.20
N THR A 77 9.90 14.05 -9.03
CA THR A 77 10.34 14.71 -7.79
C THR A 77 10.48 13.66 -6.70
N PRO A 78 11.72 13.26 -6.36
CA PRO A 78 11.98 12.28 -5.32
C PRO A 78 11.57 12.77 -3.93
N PHE A 79 11.11 11.85 -3.09
CA PHE A 79 10.95 12.04 -1.66
C PHE A 79 11.30 10.75 -0.91
N THR A 80 11.56 10.84 0.38
CA THR A 80 11.99 9.69 1.19
C THR A 80 11.19 9.63 2.47
N ILE A 81 10.74 8.44 2.84
CA ILE A 81 10.19 8.15 4.17
C ILE A 81 11.20 7.25 4.88
N THR A 82 11.79 7.73 5.97
CA THR A 82 12.71 6.94 6.78
C THR A 82 11.96 6.23 7.90
N LEU A 83 12.18 4.92 8.02
CA LEU A 83 11.75 4.13 9.17
C LEU A 83 12.95 3.90 10.09
N GLN A 84 12.73 4.02 11.40
CA GLN A 84 13.76 3.87 12.42
C GLN A 84 13.26 2.96 13.55
N ASN A 85 14.20 2.49 14.39
CA ASN A 85 13.90 1.62 15.53
C ASN A 85 13.08 0.39 15.13
N CYS A 86 13.45 -0.23 14.02
CA CYS A 86 12.79 -1.43 13.53
C CYS A 86 13.26 -2.66 14.31
N ASN A 87 12.37 -3.31 15.06
CA ASN A 87 12.66 -4.54 15.78
C ASN A 87 12.33 -5.77 14.91
N PRO A 88 13.33 -6.51 14.39
CA PRO A 88 13.12 -7.74 13.62
C PRO A 88 12.82 -8.96 14.53
N THR A 89 13.06 -8.83 15.83
CA THR A 89 13.02 -9.90 16.81
C THR A 89 11.74 -9.88 17.66
N GLY A 90 10.61 -10.26 17.07
CA GLY A 90 9.47 -10.74 17.87
C GLY A 90 9.84 -11.95 18.74
N ILE A 91 9.28 -12.09 19.94
CA ILE A 91 9.55 -13.23 20.85
C ILE A 91 9.03 -14.55 20.24
N ASN A 92 8.07 -14.48 19.30
CA ASN A 92 7.48 -15.62 18.63
C ASN A 92 7.93 -15.72 17.16
N ALA A 93 8.62 -16.81 16.80
CA ALA A 93 9.09 -17.05 15.43
C ALA A 93 7.96 -17.12 14.38
N ASN A 94 6.74 -17.48 14.80
CA ASN A 94 5.60 -17.69 13.89
C ASN A 94 4.89 -16.38 13.49
N ASN A 95 5.12 -15.29 14.22
CA ASN A 95 4.45 -13.99 14.02
C ASN A 95 5.42 -12.87 13.59
N LYS A 96 6.50 -13.23 12.91
CA LYS A 96 7.46 -12.29 12.35
C LYS A 96 7.15 -11.98 10.90
N ALA A 97 7.22 -10.70 10.56
CA ALA A 97 7.44 -10.22 9.21
C ALA A 97 8.93 -10.21 8.90
N THR A 98 9.22 -10.46 7.63
CA THR A 98 10.56 -10.46 7.03
C THR A 98 10.83 -9.18 6.25
N LYS A 99 9.79 -8.46 5.84
CA LYS A 99 9.90 -7.18 5.15
C LYS A 99 9.03 -6.10 5.77
N VAL A 100 9.40 -4.87 5.49
CA VAL A 100 8.65 -3.65 5.84
C VAL A 100 8.59 -2.73 4.63
N GLY A 101 7.50 -1.98 4.49
CA GLY A 101 7.35 -0.95 3.48
C GLY A 101 6.27 0.05 3.87
N ILE A 102 5.81 0.81 2.87
CA ILE A 102 4.78 1.84 3.04
C ILE A 102 3.52 1.45 2.27
N TYR A 103 2.39 1.57 2.96
CA TYR A 103 1.06 1.47 2.37
C TYR A 103 0.48 2.87 2.21
N PHE A 104 0.31 3.32 0.97
CA PHE A 104 -0.27 4.63 0.64
C PHE A 104 -1.77 4.53 0.41
N HIS A 105 -2.55 5.40 1.05
CA HIS A 105 -3.99 5.44 0.88
C HIS A 105 -4.57 6.85 0.90
N SER A 106 -5.71 7.02 0.22
CA SER A 106 -6.55 8.20 0.32
C SER A 106 -7.99 7.87 -0.08
N TRP A 107 -8.94 8.08 0.83
CA TRP A 107 -10.35 7.79 0.55
C TRP A 107 -11.00 8.80 -0.40
N THR A 108 -10.49 10.03 -0.45
CA THR A 108 -11.04 11.12 -1.27
C THR A 108 -10.23 11.38 -2.54
N ASN A 109 -8.90 11.27 -2.46
CA ASN A 109 -8.02 11.75 -3.52
C ASN A 109 -7.58 10.64 -4.47
N SER A 110 -7.68 9.36 -4.11
CA SER A 110 -7.34 8.26 -5.04
C SER A 110 -8.26 8.28 -6.28
N ASP A 111 -7.67 8.06 -7.44
CA ASP A 111 -8.31 8.02 -8.76
C ASP A 111 -7.97 6.74 -9.51
N ASN A 112 -8.73 5.68 -9.24
CA ASN A 112 -8.59 4.40 -9.91
C ASN A 112 -8.90 4.43 -11.42
N THR A 113 -9.50 5.50 -11.94
CA THR A 113 -9.78 5.65 -13.39
C THR A 113 -8.60 6.24 -14.17
N ASN A 114 -7.61 6.74 -13.45
CA ASN A 114 -6.37 7.32 -13.97
C ASN A 114 -5.18 6.71 -13.22
N GLU A 115 -4.97 5.40 -13.37
CA GLU A 115 -3.82 4.67 -12.83
C GLU A 115 -3.61 4.85 -11.32
N TYR A 116 -4.69 4.91 -10.53
CA TYR A 116 -4.65 5.09 -9.07
C TYR A 116 -3.86 6.31 -8.61
N THR A 117 -3.84 7.37 -9.43
CA THR A 117 -3.21 8.65 -9.11
C THR A 117 -3.97 9.41 -8.03
N LEU A 118 -3.40 10.53 -7.56
CA LEU A 118 -3.99 11.44 -6.60
C LEU A 118 -4.61 12.66 -7.32
N LYS A 119 -5.92 12.85 -7.16
CA LYS A 119 -6.69 13.96 -7.75
C LYS A 119 -6.14 15.31 -7.32
N ASN A 120 -6.12 16.26 -8.25
CA ASN A 120 -5.88 17.65 -7.91
C ASN A 120 -7.07 18.23 -7.14
N THR A 121 -6.87 18.49 -5.85
CA THR A 121 -7.88 19.10 -4.97
C THR A 121 -8.17 20.56 -5.32
N LYS A 122 -7.33 21.19 -6.17
CA LYS A 122 -7.53 22.54 -6.69
C LYS A 122 -8.27 22.56 -8.02
N GLU A 123 -8.66 21.42 -8.58
CA GLU A 123 -9.31 21.38 -9.89
C GLU A 123 -10.64 22.16 -9.93
N SER A 124 -11.28 22.48 -8.81
CA SER A 124 -12.48 23.34 -8.80
C SER A 124 -12.17 24.84 -8.61
N ASP A 125 -10.94 25.20 -8.24
CA ASP A 125 -10.53 26.57 -7.97
C ASP A 125 -10.37 27.36 -9.28
N THR A 126 -10.47 28.69 -9.20
CA THR A 126 -10.35 29.60 -10.36
C THR A 126 -8.96 29.55 -10.99
N ASP A 127 -7.92 29.38 -10.17
CA ASP A 127 -6.53 29.24 -10.60
C ASP A 127 -6.04 27.79 -10.59
N GLY A 128 -6.95 26.82 -10.49
CA GLY A 128 -6.64 25.39 -10.47
C GLY A 128 -6.42 24.78 -11.86
N ALA A 129 -5.37 23.98 -12.00
CA ALA A 129 -5.14 23.20 -13.20
C ALA A 129 -6.22 22.11 -13.34
N LYS A 130 -6.79 21.97 -14.53
CA LYS A 130 -7.73 20.90 -14.87
C LYS A 130 -7.00 19.77 -15.58
N LYS A 131 -7.52 18.54 -15.46
CA LYS A 131 -6.98 17.34 -16.12
C LYS A 131 -5.54 16.97 -15.74
N VAL A 132 -5.14 17.26 -14.51
CA VAL A 132 -3.82 16.90 -13.97
C VAL A 132 -4.00 16.32 -12.58
N ASN A 133 -3.40 15.16 -12.35
CA ASN A 133 -3.26 14.50 -11.06
C ASN A 133 -1.77 14.43 -10.67
N ILE A 134 -1.49 13.93 -9.46
CA ILE A 134 -0.14 13.52 -9.05
C ILE A 134 -0.07 12.00 -9.03
N GLN A 135 0.94 11.43 -9.69
CA GLN A 135 1.27 10.02 -9.63
C GLN A 135 2.38 9.78 -8.61
N LEU A 136 2.28 8.66 -7.90
CA LEU A 136 3.38 8.12 -7.10
C LEU A 136 3.96 6.92 -7.83
N VAL A 137 5.28 6.83 -7.88
CA VAL A 137 6.00 5.69 -8.45
C VAL A 137 7.11 5.24 -7.50
N GLU A 138 7.49 3.97 -7.63
CA GLU A 138 8.59 3.37 -6.87
C GLU A 138 9.92 4.07 -7.20
N ALA A 139 10.96 3.79 -6.42
CA ALA A 139 12.27 4.44 -6.54
C ALA A 139 12.91 4.33 -7.94
N ASP A 140 12.55 3.30 -8.72
CA ASP A 140 13.03 3.11 -10.10
C ASP A 140 12.37 4.04 -11.13
N GLY A 141 11.31 4.76 -10.76
CA GLY A 141 10.58 5.67 -11.63
C GLY A 141 9.68 4.98 -12.67
N THR A 142 9.62 3.65 -12.69
CA THR A 142 8.93 2.87 -13.72
C THR A 142 7.67 2.19 -13.21
N LYS A 143 7.66 1.75 -11.94
CA LYS A 143 6.52 1.03 -11.37
C LYS A 143 5.58 2.00 -10.65
N ASN A 144 4.32 2.03 -11.10
CA ASN A 144 3.27 2.79 -10.44
C ASN A 144 2.99 2.29 -9.02
N ILE A 145 2.79 3.23 -8.09
CA ILE A 145 2.23 2.94 -6.77
C ILE A 145 0.73 3.16 -6.86
N ASN A 146 -0.03 2.07 -6.74
CA ASN A 146 -1.49 2.14 -6.76
C ASN A 146 -1.99 2.65 -5.40
N VAL A 147 -2.30 3.95 -5.29
CA VAL A 147 -2.83 4.50 -4.04
C VAL A 147 -4.20 3.91 -3.74
N VAL A 148 -4.31 3.27 -2.59
CA VAL A 148 -5.55 2.61 -2.18
C VAL A 148 -6.62 3.65 -1.87
N GLY A 149 -7.82 3.45 -2.41
CA GLY A 149 -8.96 4.32 -2.20
C GLY A 149 -10.27 3.56 -2.11
N LYS A 150 -11.38 4.32 -2.02
CA LYS A 150 -12.74 3.78 -1.88
C LYS A 150 -13.12 2.77 -2.99
N ALA A 151 -12.58 2.96 -4.18
CA ALA A 151 -12.89 2.17 -5.36
C ALA A 151 -11.87 1.04 -5.62
N THR A 152 -10.92 0.81 -4.72
CA THR A 152 -9.96 -0.30 -4.82
C THR A 152 -10.66 -1.62 -4.43
N THR A 153 -10.61 -2.61 -5.30
CA THR A 153 -11.37 -3.87 -5.16
C THR A 153 -10.50 -5.13 -5.16
N ASP A 154 -9.18 -4.99 -5.25
CA ASP A 154 -8.22 -6.10 -5.37
C ASP A 154 -7.76 -6.69 -4.02
N PHE A 155 -8.44 -6.35 -2.93
CA PHE A 155 -8.19 -6.87 -1.58
C PHE A 155 -8.77 -8.27 -1.32
N TYR A 156 -9.36 -8.95 -2.30
CA TYR A 156 -9.90 -10.29 -2.10
C TYR A 156 -9.82 -11.15 -3.36
N THR A 157 -9.51 -12.44 -3.17
CA THR A 157 -9.90 -13.50 -4.11
C THR A 157 -11.24 -14.08 -3.67
N GLN A 158 -12.18 -14.28 -4.61
CA GLN A 158 -13.28 -15.20 -4.33
C GLN A 158 -12.68 -16.61 -4.27
N ASN A 159 -12.73 -17.25 -3.11
CA ASN A 159 -12.42 -18.67 -2.98
C ASN A 159 -13.41 -19.45 -3.82
N ASN A 160 -12.95 -20.02 -4.93
CA ASN A 160 -13.82 -20.81 -5.80
C ASN A 160 -14.14 -22.21 -5.26
N ASN A 161 -13.50 -22.71 -4.19
CA ASN A 161 -13.87 -23.96 -3.51
C ASN A 161 -13.22 -23.99 -2.12
N GLY A 162 -14.00 -24.17 -1.05
CA GLY A 162 -13.57 -23.94 0.33
C GLY A 162 -12.47 -24.87 0.85
N ALA A 163 -11.48 -24.28 1.53
CA ALA A 163 -10.70 -24.82 2.66
C ALA A 163 -9.64 -23.80 3.13
N ASP A 164 -9.13 -22.96 2.23
CA ASP A 164 -8.04 -22.03 2.51
C ASP A 164 -8.53 -20.59 2.75
N ALA A 165 -7.78 -19.82 3.55
CA ALA A 165 -8.02 -18.38 3.71
C ALA A 165 -7.81 -17.67 2.35
N PRO A 166 -8.64 -16.68 1.99
CA PRO A 166 -8.44 -15.88 0.78
C PRO A 166 -7.03 -15.28 0.73
N VAL A 167 -6.44 -15.24 -0.46
CA VAL A 167 -5.14 -14.59 -0.69
C VAL A 167 -5.40 -13.20 -1.26
N LEU A 168 -4.63 -12.19 -0.83
CA LEU A 168 -4.69 -10.84 -1.42
C LEU A 168 -4.17 -10.88 -2.86
N ASN A 169 -4.90 -10.30 -3.82
CA ASN A 169 -4.39 -10.15 -5.19
C ASN A 169 -3.24 -9.13 -5.25
N ALA A 170 -3.35 -8.06 -4.47
CA ALA A 170 -2.33 -7.04 -4.31
C ALA A 170 -2.19 -6.67 -2.83
N LYS A 171 -0.95 -6.56 -2.37
CA LYS A 171 -0.65 -6.16 -0.98
C LYS A 171 -0.58 -4.65 -0.79
N HIS A 172 -0.36 -3.89 -1.87
CA HIS A 172 -0.19 -2.43 -1.86
C HIS A 172 0.91 -1.93 -0.91
N ILE A 173 2.01 -2.69 -0.81
CA ILE A 173 3.19 -2.32 -0.03
C ILE A 173 4.28 -1.85 -1.00
N SER A 174 4.67 -0.58 -0.87
CA SER A 174 5.66 0.10 -1.71
C SER A 174 6.97 0.29 -0.95
N GLY A 175 8.10 0.38 -1.65
CA GLY A 175 9.41 0.48 -1.01
C GLY A 175 9.73 -0.69 -0.07
N SER A 176 9.22 -1.90 -0.37
CA SER A 176 9.41 -3.09 0.48
C SER A 176 10.89 -3.46 0.59
N THR A 177 11.41 -3.50 1.81
CA THR A 177 12.80 -3.87 2.12
C THR A 177 12.85 -4.93 3.22
N VAL A 178 13.93 -5.72 3.23
CA VAL A 178 14.13 -6.78 4.22
C VAL A 178 14.45 -6.15 5.57
N LEU A 179 13.74 -6.58 6.61
CA LEU A 179 14.05 -6.23 7.99
C LEU A 179 15.36 -6.93 8.38
N GLY A 180 16.46 -6.18 8.39
CA GLY A 180 17.76 -6.63 8.87
C GLY A 180 17.79 -6.84 10.39
N THR A 181 18.87 -7.43 10.90
CA THR A 181 19.11 -7.61 12.34
C THR A 181 19.64 -6.36 13.05
N ALA A 182 20.00 -5.32 12.29
CA ALA A 182 20.49 -4.05 12.80
C ALA A 182 19.36 -3.02 12.95
N ASN A 183 19.45 -2.16 13.97
CA ASN A 183 18.53 -1.05 14.23
C ASN A 183 18.79 0.14 13.27
N ASP A 184 19.08 -0.13 12.01
CA ASP A 184 19.42 0.90 11.04
C ASP A 184 18.18 1.67 10.58
N ASP A 185 18.40 2.90 10.15
CA ASP A 185 17.39 3.68 9.44
C ASP A 185 17.14 3.06 8.06
N PHE A 186 15.89 2.68 7.77
CA PHE A 186 15.45 2.23 6.45
C PHE A 186 14.93 3.42 5.66
N ASN A 187 15.73 3.90 4.71
CA ASN A 187 15.35 4.99 3.80
C ASN A 187 14.55 4.43 2.61
N LEU A 188 13.24 4.66 2.62
CA LEU A 188 12.35 4.20 1.55
C LEU A 188 12.13 5.35 0.57
N HIS A 189 12.66 5.18 -0.65
CA HIS A 189 12.63 6.20 -1.69
C HIS A 189 11.41 6.04 -2.61
N PHE A 190 10.81 7.18 -2.95
CA PHE A 190 9.65 7.27 -3.82
C PHE A 190 9.79 8.48 -4.73
N ILE A 191 9.02 8.50 -5.82
CA ILE A 191 8.97 9.63 -6.73
C ILE A 191 7.52 10.04 -6.88
N SER A 192 7.28 11.35 -6.83
CA SER A 192 6.02 11.96 -7.25
C SER A 192 6.20 12.66 -8.59
N GLN A 193 5.18 12.66 -9.44
CA GLN A 193 5.22 13.34 -10.73
C GLN A 193 3.83 13.80 -11.15
N TYR A 194 3.76 14.85 -11.98
CA TYR A 194 2.49 15.20 -12.60
C TYR A 194 2.03 14.08 -13.53
N TYR A 195 0.72 13.88 -13.61
CA TYR A 195 0.08 12.92 -14.51
C TYR A 195 -1.12 13.58 -15.20
N ALA A 196 -1.10 13.62 -16.52
CA ALA A 196 -2.21 14.14 -17.30
C ALA A 196 -3.37 13.14 -17.33
N THR A 197 -4.57 13.57 -16.93
CA THR A 197 -5.82 12.79 -17.09
C THR A 197 -6.56 13.15 -18.39
N GLY A 198 -5.98 14.06 -19.16
CA GLY A 198 -6.42 14.59 -20.46
C GLY A 198 -5.52 15.79 -20.83
N PRO A 199 -5.88 16.60 -21.83
CA PRO A 199 -5.15 17.83 -22.14
C PRO A 199 -5.22 18.83 -20.97
N ALA A 200 -4.10 19.01 -20.28
CA ALA A 200 -4.02 19.83 -19.07
C ALA A 200 -4.21 21.33 -19.33
N THR A 201 -4.82 22.03 -18.36
CA THR A 201 -4.78 23.50 -18.31
C THR A 201 -3.71 23.97 -17.34
N ALA A 202 -3.26 25.23 -17.50
CA ALA A 202 -2.39 25.86 -16.50
C ALA A 202 -3.16 26.10 -15.20
N GLY A 203 -2.44 26.06 -14.07
CA GLY A 203 -2.98 26.38 -12.76
C GLY A 203 -2.30 25.59 -11.65
N LYS A 204 -2.81 25.77 -10.43
CA LYS A 204 -2.34 25.11 -9.22
C LYS A 204 -2.72 23.64 -9.22
N VAL A 205 -1.79 22.83 -8.74
CA VAL A 205 -2.00 21.43 -8.39
C VAL A 205 -1.67 21.25 -6.92
N GLN A 206 -2.59 20.69 -6.16
CA GLN A 206 -2.35 20.30 -4.77
C GLN A 206 -3.12 19.02 -4.48
N THR A 207 -2.51 18.13 -3.73
CA THR A 207 -3.17 16.91 -3.24
C THR A 207 -2.47 16.42 -1.98
N SER A 208 -3.03 15.39 -1.35
CA SER A 208 -2.45 14.72 -0.20
C SER A 208 -2.74 13.22 -0.24
N VAL A 209 -1.87 12.46 0.42
CA VAL A 209 -2.01 11.02 0.61
C VAL A 209 -1.59 10.70 2.04
N ASP A 210 -2.32 9.80 2.68
CA ASP A 210 -1.94 9.25 3.96
C ASP A 210 -1.08 8.01 3.73
N PHE A 211 -0.22 7.68 4.69
CA PHE A 211 0.57 6.48 4.62
C PHE A 211 0.69 5.76 5.96
N GLN A 212 0.86 4.45 5.90
CA GLN A 212 1.08 3.59 7.05
C GLN A 212 2.26 2.66 6.82
N ILE A 213 2.95 2.29 7.89
CA ILE A 213 3.94 1.22 7.83
C ILE A 213 3.21 -0.10 7.64
N ALA A 214 3.65 -0.89 6.67
CA ALA A 214 3.11 -2.22 6.40
C ALA A 214 4.21 -3.29 6.43
N TYR A 215 3.84 -4.52 6.77
CA TYR A 215 4.76 -5.62 7.02
C TYR A 215 4.40 -6.85 6.18
N GLU A 216 5.41 -7.61 5.76
CA GLU A 216 5.27 -8.87 4.99
C GLU A 216 6.05 -10.04 5.56
#